data_AF-X1E7K1-F1
#
_entry.id   AF-X1E7K1-F1
#
_cell.length_a   1.000
_cell.length_b   1.000
_cell.length_c   1.000
_cell.angle_alpha   90.00
_cell.angle_beta   90.00
_cell.angle_gamma   90.00
#
_symmetry.space_group_name_H-M   'P 1'
#
loop_
_entity.id
_entity.type
_entity.pdbx_description
1 polymer ?
#
loop_
_entity_poly.entity_id
_entity_poly.type
_entity_poly.pdbx_seq_one_letter_code
_entity_poly.pdbx_strand_id
1 'polypeptide(L)'
;VIGHRGAKGIAPENSLSGFKKAVELGIDGVELDVHLTKDGKLVVIHDMDLKGLTRLKIPIKQLTFEELKKYDISEPFRKNQEKIMDKLPEEKKYFLELRTIQANTFYLNVYEQPNRKKISFYLHWDGKRFDEVKKLFFSRNDGKKICFKQLKIKKKDILDLEKGMIRKYHNEQIPLLKDVLTVLKGKLSVNIEIKGGEKVYPGIADKLIKETENFGYNNILFSSFDRDTAILIKEKYPGLKANGLYAKWINPERYI
;
A
#
# COMPACT_ATOMS: atom_id res chain seq x y z
N VAL A 1 -10.94 -7.88 11.27
CA VAL A 1 -9.82 -6.94 11.01
C VAL A 1 -10.09 -6.19 9.72
N ILE A 2 -10.13 -4.86 9.78
CA ILE A 2 -10.26 -3.98 8.61
C ILE A 2 -8.92 -3.27 8.38
N GLY A 3 -8.36 -3.40 7.16
CA GLY A 3 -7.13 -2.73 6.77
C GLY A 3 -7.38 -1.26 6.40
N HIS A 4 -6.91 -0.33 7.22
CA HIS A 4 -7.01 1.11 6.95
C HIS A 4 -6.16 1.50 5.74
N ARG A 5 -6.80 2.08 4.71
CA ARG A 5 -6.23 2.43 3.40
C ARG A 5 -5.56 1.25 2.70
N GLY A 6 -6.18 0.07 2.82
CA GLY A 6 -5.58 -1.21 2.46
C GLY A 6 -4.61 -1.71 3.54
N ALA A 7 -3.41 -2.16 3.14
CA ALA A 7 -2.40 -2.67 4.06
C ALA A 7 -1.32 -1.61 4.40
N LYS A 8 -1.73 -0.38 4.76
CA LYS A 8 -0.87 0.81 4.96
C LYS A 8 0.39 0.60 5.82
N GLY A 9 0.37 -0.36 6.75
CA GLY A 9 1.54 -0.67 7.59
C GLY A 9 2.67 -1.40 6.86
N ILE A 10 2.38 -2.05 5.72
CA ILE A 10 3.32 -2.93 5.00
C ILE A 10 3.32 -2.71 3.47
N ALA A 11 2.47 -1.81 2.97
CA ALA A 11 2.38 -1.38 1.58
C ALA A 11 1.92 0.10 1.52
N PRO A 12 2.15 0.82 0.40
CA PRO A 12 1.68 2.18 0.23
C PRO A 12 0.17 2.26 0.44
N GLU A 13 -0.26 3.26 1.19
CA GLU A 13 -1.69 3.48 1.46
C GLU A 13 -2.44 3.81 0.17
N ASN A 14 -3.72 3.40 0.10
CA ASN A 14 -4.60 3.73 -1.03
C ASN A 14 -4.00 3.36 -2.41
N SER A 15 -3.19 2.30 -2.46
CA SER A 15 -2.52 1.83 -3.67
C SER A 15 -3.00 0.44 -4.09
N LEU A 16 -2.90 0.12 -5.38
CA LEU A 16 -3.25 -1.23 -5.86
C LEU A 16 -2.41 -2.31 -5.19
N SER A 17 -1.10 -2.09 -4.99
CA SER A 17 -0.27 -3.02 -4.23
C SER A 17 -0.72 -3.17 -2.77
N GLY A 18 -1.15 -2.09 -2.12
CA GLY A 18 -1.72 -2.13 -0.77
C GLY A 18 -3.00 -2.94 -0.67
N PHE A 19 -3.90 -2.81 -1.64
CA PHE A 19 -5.15 -3.59 -1.69
C PHE A 19 -4.91 -5.05 -2.06
N LYS A 20 -4.02 -5.34 -3.02
CA LYS A 20 -3.59 -6.73 -3.32
C LYS A 20 -2.98 -7.38 -2.09
N LYS A 21 -2.16 -6.63 -1.34
CA LYS A 21 -1.56 -7.14 -0.11
C LYS A 21 -2.60 -7.44 0.97
N ALA A 22 -3.64 -6.61 1.11
CA ALA A 22 -4.74 -6.89 2.02
C ALA A 22 -5.47 -8.20 1.66
N VAL A 23 -5.71 -8.45 0.37
CA VAL A 23 -6.30 -9.71 -0.12
C VAL A 23 -5.40 -10.90 0.24
N GLU A 24 -4.09 -10.80 -0.01
CA GLU A 24 -3.14 -11.87 0.34
C GLU A 24 -3.10 -12.21 1.83
N LEU A 25 -3.35 -11.22 2.70
CA LEU A 25 -3.39 -11.42 4.14
C LEU A 25 -4.69 -12.09 4.62
N GLY A 26 -5.72 -12.17 3.78
CA GLY A 26 -7.02 -12.74 4.14
C GLY A 26 -7.73 -12.00 5.28
N ILE A 27 -7.58 -10.67 5.35
CA ILE A 27 -8.33 -9.85 6.32
C ILE A 27 -9.83 -9.76 5.94
N ASP A 28 -10.69 -9.24 6.81
CA ASP A 28 -12.14 -9.24 6.57
C ASP A 28 -12.59 -8.11 5.61
N GLY A 29 -11.83 -7.02 5.58
CA GLY A 29 -12.14 -5.88 4.75
C GLY A 29 -11.06 -4.82 4.74
N VAL A 30 -11.27 -3.77 3.95
CA VAL A 30 -10.39 -2.60 3.87
C VAL A 30 -11.21 -1.33 3.97
N GLU A 31 -10.57 -0.26 4.44
CA GLU A 31 -11.04 1.10 4.27
C GLU A 31 -10.21 1.77 3.16
N LEU A 32 -10.82 2.74 2.46
CA LEU A 32 -10.17 3.58 1.46
C LEU A 32 -10.83 4.97 1.40
N ASP A 33 -10.08 5.95 0.90
CA ASP A 33 -10.52 7.34 0.77
C ASP A 33 -10.78 7.71 -0.70
N VAL A 34 -11.91 8.34 -1.01
CA VAL A 34 -12.29 8.72 -2.39
C VAL A 34 -12.43 10.22 -2.56
N HIS A 35 -11.89 10.71 -3.68
CA HIS A 35 -12.09 12.07 -4.20
C HIS A 35 -12.58 12.06 -5.64
N LEU A 36 -13.09 13.21 -6.09
CA LEU A 36 -13.43 13.47 -7.48
C LEU A 36 -12.40 14.41 -8.11
N THR A 37 -11.88 14.04 -9.28
CA THR A 37 -10.96 14.88 -10.07
C THR A 37 -11.71 15.95 -10.86
N LYS A 38 -10.98 16.93 -11.42
CA LYS A 38 -11.51 17.99 -12.29
C LYS A 38 -12.27 17.44 -13.50
N ASP A 39 -11.79 16.34 -14.07
CA ASP A 39 -12.40 15.62 -15.20
C ASP A 39 -13.42 14.56 -14.75
N GLY A 40 -13.84 14.61 -13.49
CA GLY A 40 -14.90 13.77 -12.96
C GLY A 40 -14.52 12.28 -12.93
N LYS A 41 -13.34 11.93 -12.44
CA LYS A 41 -12.93 10.55 -12.16
C LYS A 41 -12.87 10.34 -10.64
N LEU A 42 -13.30 9.17 -10.17
CA LEU A 42 -13.17 8.80 -8.77
C LEU A 42 -11.78 8.19 -8.57
N VAL A 43 -11.00 8.85 -7.72
CA VAL A 43 -9.61 8.46 -7.40
C VAL A 43 -9.48 8.12 -5.94
N VAL A 44 -8.56 7.21 -5.62
CA VAL A 44 -8.34 6.74 -4.26
C VAL A 44 -7.08 7.37 -3.68
N ILE A 45 -7.25 8.32 -2.77
CA ILE A 45 -6.18 9.06 -2.10
C ILE A 45 -6.73 9.71 -0.83
N HIS A 46 -5.91 9.86 0.21
CA HIS A 46 -6.38 10.38 1.49
C HIS A 46 -6.41 11.92 1.57
N ASP A 47 -5.34 12.58 1.14
CA ASP A 47 -5.18 14.01 1.37
C ASP A 47 -6.04 14.82 0.39
N MET A 48 -6.61 15.94 0.87
CA MET A 48 -7.41 16.86 0.05
C MET A 48 -6.60 17.57 -1.05
N ASP A 49 -5.27 17.56 -0.93
CA ASP A 49 -4.32 18.20 -1.83
C ASP A 49 -3.03 17.37 -1.95
N LEU A 50 -2.15 17.76 -2.87
CA LEU A 50 -0.87 17.06 -3.11
C LEU A 50 0.20 17.29 -2.03
N LYS A 51 -0.09 18.00 -0.93
CA LYS A 51 0.96 18.42 0.01
C LYS A 51 1.72 17.24 0.60
N GLY A 52 1.02 16.14 0.90
CA GLY A 52 1.63 14.90 1.40
C GLY A 52 2.57 14.21 0.41
N LEU A 53 2.36 14.42 -0.89
CA LEU A 53 3.14 13.80 -1.98
C LEU A 53 4.26 14.71 -2.51
N THR A 54 3.99 16.00 -2.72
CA THR A 54 4.86 16.90 -3.50
C THR A 54 5.23 18.18 -2.78
N ARG A 55 4.73 18.40 -1.56
CA ARG A 55 4.76 19.68 -0.82
C ARG A 55 3.95 20.81 -1.45
N LEU A 56 3.36 20.61 -2.63
CA LEU A 56 2.48 21.58 -3.28
C LEU A 56 1.07 21.46 -2.73
N LYS A 57 0.44 22.60 -2.43
CA LYS A 57 -0.93 22.65 -1.91
C LYS A 57 -1.95 22.79 -3.04
N ILE A 58 -1.93 21.87 -3.99
CA ILE A 58 -2.87 21.84 -5.12
C ILE A 58 -4.02 20.88 -4.77
N PRO A 59 -5.26 21.37 -4.66
CA PRO A 59 -6.41 20.52 -4.36
C PRO A 59 -6.64 19.45 -5.43
N ILE A 60 -6.98 18.23 -5.01
CA ILE A 60 -7.27 17.11 -5.93
C ILE A 60 -8.38 17.48 -6.93
N LYS A 61 -9.38 18.25 -6.49
CA LYS A 61 -10.51 18.71 -7.32
C LYS A 61 -10.13 19.61 -8.49
N GLN A 62 -8.91 20.17 -8.49
CA GLN A 62 -8.40 21.05 -9.54
C GLN A 62 -7.54 20.31 -10.57
N LEU A 63 -7.25 19.03 -10.33
CA LEU A 63 -6.38 18.21 -11.17
C LEU A 63 -7.22 17.17 -11.93
N THR A 64 -6.86 16.91 -13.18
CA THR A 64 -7.38 15.79 -13.96
C THR A 64 -6.73 14.48 -13.53
N PHE A 65 -7.35 13.34 -13.85
CA PHE A 65 -6.74 12.04 -13.56
C PHE A 65 -5.37 11.88 -14.24
N GLU A 66 -5.21 12.32 -15.49
CA GLU A 66 -3.93 12.24 -16.20
C GLU A 66 -2.83 13.11 -15.58
N GLU A 67 -3.18 14.23 -14.95
CA GLU A 67 -2.23 15.02 -14.15
C GLU A 67 -1.86 14.29 -12.85
N LEU A 68 -2.84 13.70 -12.16
CA LEU A 68 -2.63 12.96 -10.91
C LEU A 68 -1.79 11.70 -11.09
N LYS A 69 -1.96 11.00 -12.21
CA LYS A 69 -1.26 9.74 -12.53
C LYS A 69 0.27 9.90 -12.61
N LYS A 70 0.76 11.13 -12.72
CA LYS A 70 2.20 11.45 -12.76
C LYS A 70 2.89 11.35 -11.40
N TYR A 71 2.14 11.29 -10.29
CA TYR A 71 2.71 11.26 -8.94
C TYR A 71 2.87 9.83 -8.43
N ASP A 72 4.04 9.55 -7.83
CA ASP A 72 4.36 8.27 -7.19
C ASP A 72 3.93 8.29 -5.71
N ILE A 73 2.87 7.55 -5.39
CA ILE A 73 2.32 7.42 -4.03
C ILE A 73 3.12 6.46 -3.14
N SER A 74 4.16 5.81 -3.67
CA SER A 74 5.08 5.02 -2.85
C SER A 74 6.12 5.87 -2.09
N GLU A 75 6.30 7.14 -2.45
CA GLU A 75 7.28 8.03 -1.83
C GLU A 75 7.05 8.27 -0.33
N PRO A 76 5.82 8.55 0.17
CA PRO A 76 5.58 8.65 1.61
C PRO A 76 5.82 7.32 2.33
N PHE A 77 5.55 6.19 1.66
CA PHE A 77 5.72 4.87 2.24
C PHE A 77 7.20 4.56 2.51
N ARG A 78 8.12 5.00 1.64
CA ARG A 78 9.57 4.94 1.88
C ARG A 78 9.95 5.48 3.26
N LYS A 79 9.46 6.67 3.63
CA LYS A 79 9.76 7.31 4.93
C LYS A 79 9.23 6.51 6.12
N ASN A 80 8.13 5.78 5.93
CA ASN A 80 7.60 4.89 6.97
C ASN A 80 8.42 3.60 7.09
N GLN A 81 8.96 3.08 5.98
CA GLN A 81 9.89 1.94 6.02
C GLN A 81 11.12 2.27 6.85
N GLU A 82 11.72 3.45 6.67
CA GLU A 82 12.85 3.95 7.48
C GLU A 82 12.52 3.90 9.00
N LYS A 83 11.34 4.40 9.39
CA LYS A 83 10.88 4.36 10.81
C LYS A 83 10.60 2.96 11.34
N ILE A 84 10.20 2.02 10.48
CA ILE A 84 10.01 0.61 10.86
C ILE A 84 11.38 -0.04 11.10
N MET A 85 12.39 0.33 10.32
CA MET A 85 13.76 -0.18 10.45
C MET A 85 14.41 0.21 11.78
N ASP A 86 14.11 1.40 12.30
CA ASP A 86 14.57 1.86 13.62
C ASP A 86 14.03 0.99 14.78
N LYS A 87 12.94 0.24 14.55
CA LYS A 87 12.31 -0.65 15.54
C LYS A 87 12.76 -2.11 15.43
N LEU A 88 13.66 -2.44 14.49
CA LEU A 88 14.21 -3.78 14.33
C LEU A 88 15.38 -3.99 15.32
N PRO A 89 15.50 -5.18 15.95
CA PRO A 89 16.56 -5.45 16.93
C PRO A 89 17.98 -5.42 16.32
N GLU A 90 18.98 -5.10 17.14
CA GLU A 90 20.37 -4.86 16.75
C GLU A 90 21.14 -6.06 16.14
N GLU A 91 22.27 -5.71 15.52
CA GLU A 91 23.12 -6.44 14.60
C GLU A 91 23.32 -7.95 14.83
N LYS A 92 23.15 -8.75 13.76
CA LYS A 92 23.73 -10.09 13.63
C LYS A 92 24.68 -10.15 12.43
N LYS A 93 25.80 -10.88 12.56
CA LYS A 93 26.75 -11.11 11.47
C LYS A 93 26.16 -12.12 10.48
N TYR A 94 25.92 -11.67 9.25
CA TYR A 94 25.46 -12.51 8.16
C TYR A 94 26.57 -12.81 7.16
N PHE A 95 26.68 -14.06 6.73
CA PHE A 95 27.51 -14.42 5.58
C PHE A 95 26.61 -14.50 4.35
N LEU A 96 27.06 -13.94 3.22
CA LEU A 96 26.37 -14.03 1.93
C LEU A 96 27.13 -14.98 1.00
N GLU A 97 26.41 -15.87 0.33
CA GLU A 97 26.96 -16.72 -0.73
C GLU A 97 26.06 -16.58 -1.96
N LEU A 98 26.62 -16.10 -3.08
CA LEU A 98 25.97 -16.05 -4.38
C LEU A 98 26.31 -17.30 -5.20
N ARG A 99 25.31 -18.06 -5.62
CA ARG A 99 25.48 -19.18 -6.57
C ARG A 99 24.68 -18.93 -7.84
N THR A 100 25.35 -18.94 -8.98
CA THR A 100 24.70 -18.89 -10.30
C THR A 100 24.22 -20.29 -10.69
N ILE A 101 22.97 -20.41 -11.14
CA ILE A 101 22.35 -21.69 -11.51
C ILE A 101 22.17 -21.78 -13.02
N GLN A 102 21.71 -20.67 -13.61
CA GLN A 102 21.43 -20.45 -15.02
C GLN A 102 21.72 -18.97 -15.34
N ALA A 103 21.70 -18.59 -16.63
CA ALA A 103 21.83 -17.19 -17.01
C ALA A 103 20.82 -16.33 -16.23
N ASN A 104 21.32 -15.28 -15.56
CA ASN A 104 20.55 -14.31 -14.79
C ASN A 104 19.80 -14.83 -13.54
N THR A 105 20.11 -16.03 -13.04
CA THR A 105 19.45 -16.57 -11.84
C THR A 105 20.46 -16.92 -10.75
N PHE A 106 20.19 -16.45 -9.53
CA PHE A 106 21.12 -16.50 -8.41
C PHE A 106 20.48 -17.00 -7.11
N TYR A 107 21.26 -17.68 -6.28
CA TYR A 107 20.92 -17.90 -4.88
C TYR A 107 21.64 -16.92 -3.98
N LEU A 108 20.94 -16.38 -2.99
CA LEU A 108 21.53 -15.64 -1.87
C LEU A 108 21.37 -16.48 -0.60
N ASN A 109 22.46 -17.03 -0.07
CA ASN A 109 22.43 -17.68 1.24
C ASN A 109 22.80 -16.68 2.33
N VAL A 110 21.93 -16.55 3.32
CA VAL A 110 22.13 -15.74 4.52
C VAL A 110 22.35 -16.69 5.68
N TYR A 111 23.50 -16.62 6.33
CA TYR A 111 23.84 -17.45 7.49
C TYR A 111 23.71 -16.66 8.79
N GLU A 112 22.94 -17.16 9.75
CA GLU A 112 22.80 -16.57 11.09
C GLU A 112 23.74 -17.26 12.10
N GLN A 113 24.57 -16.49 12.81
CA GLN A 113 25.39 -16.97 13.93
C GLN A 113 24.61 -16.86 15.27
N PRO A 114 24.84 -17.78 16.23
CA PRO A 114 25.83 -18.87 16.24
C PRO A 114 25.32 -20.21 15.64
N ASN A 115 24.01 -20.36 15.42
CA ASN A 115 23.39 -21.65 15.07
C ASN A 115 23.53 -22.08 13.60
N ARG A 116 24.30 -21.35 12.78
CA ARG A 116 24.48 -21.58 11.33
C ARG A 116 23.16 -21.87 10.60
N LYS A 117 22.07 -21.21 11.01
CA LYS A 117 20.78 -21.37 10.32
C LYS A 117 20.94 -20.74 8.94
N LYS A 118 20.89 -21.59 7.92
CA LYS A 118 20.98 -21.18 6.51
C LYS A 118 19.59 -20.78 6.04
N ILE A 119 19.46 -19.54 5.60
CA ILE A 119 18.27 -19.07 4.91
C ILE A 119 18.68 -18.80 3.47
N SER A 120 18.11 -19.54 2.53
CA SER A 120 18.39 -19.37 1.11
C SER A 120 17.28 -18.55 0.46
N PHE A 121 17.65 -17.65 -0.44
CA PHE A 121 16.74 -16.89 -1.27
C PHE A 121 17.08 -17.13 -2.75
N TYR A 122 16.06 -17.21 -3.58
CA TYR A 122 16.10 -17.15 -5.03
C TYR A 122 16.07 -15.68 -5.46
N LEU A 123 16.92 -15.31 -6.41
CA LEU A 123 16.96 -14.00 -7.03
C LEU A 123 16.98 -14.16 -8.57
N HIS A 124 16.06 -13.50 -9.26
CA HIS A 124 16.06 -13.40 -10.73
C HIS A 124 16.47 -12.00 -11.18
N TRP A 125 17.29 -11.92 -12.23
CA TRP A 125 17.84 -10.68 -12.79
C TRP A 125 17.33 -10.45 -14.22
N ASP A 126 16.77 -9.29 -14.51
CA ASP A 126 16.20 -8.99 -15.83
C ASP A 126 17.20 -8.38 -16.83
N GLY A 127 18.47 -8.21 -16.41
CA GLY A 127 19.50 -7.51 -17.16
C GLY A 127 19.85 -6.12 -16.60
N LYS A 128 18.98 -5.51 -15.78
CA LYS A 128 19.19 -4.17 -15.17
C LYS A 128 19.00 -4.15 -13.65
N ARG A 129 18.12 -5.01 -13.11
CA ARG A 129 17.83 -5.14 -11.67
C ARG A 129 17.34 -6.54 -11.30
N PHE A 130 17.23 -6.82 -10.01
CA PHE A 130 16.52 -8.01 -9.53
C PHE A 130 15.01 -7.74 -9.48
N ASP A 131 14.22 -8.63 -10.06
CA ASP A 131 12.77 -8.48 -10.21
C ASP A 131 11.96 -9.51 -9.39
N GLU A 132 12.56 -10.63 -9.00
CA GLU A 132 11.91 -11.66 -8.18
C GLU A 132 12.80 -12.16 -7.03
N VAL A 133 12.27 -12.16 -5.79
CA VAL A 133 12.94 -12.68 -4.59
C VAL A 133 12.05 -13.69 -3.85
N LYS A 134 12.46 -14.95 -3.74
CA LYS A 134 11.69 -16.00 -3.06
C LYS A 134 12.53 -16.74 -2.01
N LYS A 135 11.99 -16.94 -0.79
CA LYS A 135 12.66 -17.74 0.24
C LYS A 135 12.59 -19.23 -0.12
N LEU A 136 13.71 -19.92 -0.06
CA LEU A 136 13.83 -21.33 -0.37
C LEU A 136 14.22 -22.13 0.88
N PHE A 137 13.56 -23.27 1.06
CA PHE A 137 13.88 -24.24 2.10
C PHE A 137 14.64 -25.39 1.43
N PHE A 138 15.95 -25.49 1.69
CA PHE A 138 16.76 -26.61 1.18
C PHE A 138 17.13 -27.57 2.32
N SER A 139 16.91 -28.86 2.07
CA SER A 139 17.61 -29.95 2.75
C SER A 139 19.07 -30.03 2.24
N ARG A 140 19.98 -30.61 3.03
CA ARG A 140 21.45 -30.53 2.88
C ARG A 140 21.99 -31.07 1.53
N ASN A 141 22.58 -30.17 0.75
CA ASN A 141 23.99 -30.13 0.29
C ASN A 141 24.54 -31.12 -0.75
N ASP A 142 24.45 -30.78 -2.05
CA ASP A 142 25.18 -31.46 -3.13
C ASP A 142 25.55 -30.43 -4.21
N GLY A 143 26.81 -30.00 -4.32
CA GLY A 143 27.22 -29.19 -5.47
C GLY A 143 28.45 -28.32 -5.24
N LYS A 144 29.43 -28.50 -6.13
CA LYS A 144 30.77 -27.90 -6.22
C LYS A 144 30.89 -26.50 -5.62
N LYS A 145 31.89 -26.32 -4.75
CA LYS A 145 32.33 -25.02 -4.22
C LYS A 145 32.97 -24.20 -5.34
N ILE A 146 32.45 -23.01 -5.59
CA ILE A 146 33.06 -22.01 -6.46
C ILE A 146 33.32 -20.75 -5.63
N CYS A 147 34.57 -20.29 -5.68
CA CYS A 147 35.15 -19.04 -5.18
C CYS A 147 34.61 -18.47 -3.85
N PHE A 148 35.39 -18.61 -2.77
CA PHE A 148 35.19 -17.82 -1.55
C PHE A 148 35.84 -16.46 -1.72
N LYS A 149 35.07 -15.43 -2.05
CA LYS A 149 35.50 -14.05 -1.81
C LYS A 149 34.91 -13.63 -0.47
N GLN A 150 35.75 -13.42 0.54
CA GLN A 150 35.31 -12.89 1.83
C GLN A 150 34.86 -11.44 1.64
N LEU A 151 33.57 -11.26 1.36
CA LEU A 151 32.94 -9.95 1.33
C LEU A 151 32.56 -9.61 2.78
N LYS A 152 33.27 -8.64 3.37
CA LYS A 152 32.94 -8.08 4.68
C LYS A 152 31.82 -7.06 4.48
N ILE A 153 30.58 -7.56 4.49
CA ILE A 153 29.38 -6.75 4.24
C ILE A 153 28.94 -6.14 5.58
N LYS A 154 29.06 -4.83 5.69
CA LYS A 154 28.65 -4.05 6.87
C LYS A 154 27.10 -3.99 6.89
N LYS A 155 26.46 -3.65 8.04
CA LYS A 155 25.01 -3.35 8.08
C LYS A 155 24.64 -2.37 6.96
N LYS A 156 25.55 -1.44 6.65
CA LYS A 156 25.41 -0.47 5.57
C LYS A 156 25.54 -0.96 4.13
N ASP A 157 25.92 -2.22 3.95
CA ASP A 157 26.10 -2.84 2.63
C ASP A 157 24.93 -3.84 2.37
N ILE A 158 24.25 -4.33 3.43
CA ILE A 158 22.80 -4.54 3.35
C ILE A 158 22.17 -3.17 3.04
N LEU A 159 22.67 -2.08 3.67
CA LEU A 159 22.28 -0.71 3.32
C LEU A 159 22.81 -0.19 1.96
N ASP A 160 23.23 -1.04 1.02
CA ASP A 160 23.37 -0.67 -0.42
C ASP A 160 22.39 -1.43 -1.34
N LEU A 161 21.89 -2.57 -0.87
CA LEU A 161 20.46 -2.92 -0.99
C LEU A 161 19.57 -1.89 -0.23
N GLU A 162 20.20 -0.91 0.44
CA GLU A 162 19.63 0.35 0.96
C GLU A 162 20.42 1.65 0.57
N LYS A 163 21.18 1.70 -0.56
CA LYS A 163 21.82 2.93 -1.14
C LYS A 163 21.65 2.97 -2.68
N GLY A 164 20.52 2.53 -3.16
CA GLY A 164 19.41 3.37 -2.72
C GLY A 164 18.23 3.29 -3.63
N MET A 165 17.71 2.07 -3.75
CA MET A 165 16.34 1.76 -3.36
C MET A 165 15.95 0.37 -3.84
N ILE A 166 15.92 -0.64 -2.97
CA ILE A 166 14.90 -1.69 -3.13
C ILE A 166 13.61 -1.14 -2.55
N ARG A 167 13.01 -0.24 -3.33
CA ARG A 167 11.61 0.06 -3.18
C ARG A 167 10.86 -1.25 -3.43
N LYS A 168 10.33 -1.86 -2.37
CA LYS A 168 9.36 -2.95 -2.55
C LYS A 168 8.21 -2.52 -3.48
N TYR A 169 7.89 -1.22 -3.44
CA TYR A 169 6.91 -0.57 -4.30
C TYR A 169 7.52 0.70 -4.87
N HIS A 170 7.57 0.81 -6.18
CA HIS A 170 8.11 1.94 -6.94
C HIS A 170 7.12 2.31 -8.04
N ASN A 171 7.05 3.61 -8.38
CA ASN A 171 6.17 4.12 -9.44
C ASN A 171 4.70 3.74 -9.23
N GLU A 172 4.26 3.75 -7.97
CA GLU A 172 2.89 3.41 -7.65
C GLU A 172 2.03 4.63 -7.88
N GLN A 173 0.96 4.49 -8.67
CA GLN A 173 0.12 5.62 -9.07
C GLN A 173 -1.12 5.72 -8.20
N ILE A 174 -1.70 6.91 -8.11
CA ILE A 174 -3.05 7.12 -7.56
C ILE A 174 -4.02 6.28 -8.42
N PRO A 175 -4.69 5.26 -7.86
CA PRO A 175 -5.55 4.41 -8.64
C PRO A 175 -6.95 5.02 -8.80
N LEU A 176 -7.63 4.62 -9.88
CA LEU A 176 -9.07 4.84 -9.98
C LEU A 176 -9.80 3.90 -9.03
N LEU A 177 -10.93 4.35 -8.49
CA LEU A 177 -11.74 3.52 -7.61
C LEU A 177 -12.18 2.23 -8.30
N LYS A 178 -12.64 2.27 -9.56
CA LYS A 178 -12.97 1.06 -10.34
C LYS A 178 -11.86 -0.01 -10.36
N ASP A 179 -10.59 0.40 -10.39
CA ASP A 179 -9.45 -0.53 -10.48
C ASP A 179 -9.22 -1.19 -9.12
N VAL A 180 -9.38 -0.42 -8.04
CA VAL A 180 -9.36 -0.92 -6.66
C VAL A 180 -10.52 -1.90 -6.43
N LEU A 181 -11.74 -1.54 -6.82
CA LEU A 181 -12.92 -2.40 -6.69
C LEU A 181 -12.74 -3.72 -7.44
N THR A 182 -12.09 -3.70 -8.62
CA THR A 182 -11.76 -4.92 -9.38
C THR A 182 -10.82 -5.83 -8.59
N VAL A 183 -9.83 -5.29 -7.88
CA VAL A 183 -8.92 -6.07 -7.03
C VAL A 183 -9.67 -6.74 -5.88
N LEU A 184 -10.61 -6.01 -5.25
CA LEU A 184 -11.30 -6.38 -4.01
C LEU A 184 -12.55 -7.25 -4.22
N LYS A 185 -13.16 -7.23 -5.42
CA LYS A 185 -14.46 -7.84 -5.70
C LYS A 185 -14.47 -9.33 -5.34
N GLY A 186 -15.49 -9.72 -4.57
CA GLY A 186 -15.69 -11.10 -4.12
C GLY A 186 -14.66 -11.61 -3.09
N LYS A 187 -13.76 -10.74 -2.61
CA LYS A 187 -12.67 -11.12 -1.70
C LYS A 187 -12.76 -10.42 -0.35
N LEU A 188 -13.10 -9.13 -0.34
CA LEU A 188 -13.06 -8.29 0.87
C LEU A 188 -14.28 -7.37 0.95
N SER A 189 -14.71 -7.04 2.17
CA SER A 189 -15.62 -5.90 2.41
C SER A 189 -14.88 -4.57 2.30
N VAL A 190 -15.58 -3.50 1.93
CA VAL A 190 -14.96 -2.19 1.69
C VAL A 190 -15.72 -1.09 2.42
N ASN A 191 -15.01 -0.33 3.26
CA ASN A 191 -15.46 0.97 3.73
C ASN A 191 -14.91 2.06 2.80
N ILE A 192 -15.78 2.83 2.16
CA ILE A 192 -15.41 3.91 1.25
C ILE A 192 -15.68 5.25 1.95
N GLU A 193 -14.63 5.93 2.38
CA GLU A 193 -14.70 7.29 2.93
C GLU A 193 -14.80 8.32 1.79
N ILE A 194 -15.87 9.12 1.78
CA ILE A 194 -16.07 10.24 0.87
C ILE A 194 -15.42 11.48 1.48
N LYS A 195 -14.32 11.92 0.88
CA LYS A 195 -13.55 13.07 1.38
C LYS A 195 -14.19 14.36 0.96
N GLY A 196 -14.34 15.29 1.90
CA GLY A 196 -14.97 16.60 1.67
C GLY A 196 -16.48 16.57 1.40
N GLY A 197 -17.04 15.43 1.01
CA GLY A 197 -18.47 15.26 0.75
C GLY A 197 -19.00 16.08 -0.43
N GLU A 198 -20.31 16.16 -0.51
CA GLU A 198 -21.10 16.95 -1.48
C GLU A 198 -20.76 18.44 -1.43
N LYS A 199 -20.39 18.97 -0.26
CA LYS A 199 -19.96 20.36 -0.12
C LYS A 199 -18.71 20.67 -0.94
N VAL A 200 -17.78 19.73 -1.05
CA VAL A 200 -16.55 19.91 -1.85
C VAL A 200 -16.74 19.40 -3.27
N TYR A 201 -17.50 18.32 -3.43
CA TYR A 201 -17.71 17.60 -4.68
C TYR A 201 -19.20 17.37 -4.95
N PRO A 202 -19.93 18.38 -5.45
CA PRO A 202 -21.34 18.20 -5.79
C PRO A 202 -21.56 17.03 -6.77
N GLY A 203 -22.47 16.12 -6.42
CA GLY A 203 -22.81 14.91 -7.18
C GLY A 203 -21.88 13.71 -6.97
N ILE A 204 -20.94 13.78 -6.02
CA ILE A 204 -20.00 12.67 -5.76
C ILE A 204 -20.72 11.43 -5.25
N ALA A 205 -21.76 11.56 -4.42
CA ALA A 205 -22.48 10.43 -3.87
C ALA A 205 -23.14 9.58 -4.97
N ASP A 206 -23.88 10.23 -5.87
CA ASP A 206 -24.53 9.57 -7.00
C ASP A 206 -23.53 8.87 -7.92
N LYS A 207 -22.42 9.57 -8.22
CA LYS A 207 -21.37 9.04 -9.07
C LYS A 207 -20.70 7.81 -8.44
N LEU A 208 -20.44 7.88 -7.13
CA LEU A 208 -19.82 6.81 -6.37
C LEU A 208 -20.72 5.57 -6.30
N ILE A 209 -22.02 5.78 -6.04
CA ILE A 209 -23.00 4.70 -6.00
C ILE A 209 -23.10 4.01 -7.36
N LYS A 210 -23.13 4.78 -8.45
CA LYS A 210 -23.11 4.24 -9.81
C LYS A 210 -21.83 3.42 -10.11
N GLU A 211 -20.66 3.92 -9.73
CA GLU A 211 -19.39 3.21 -10.00
C GLU A 211 -19.25 1.92 -9.17
N THR A 212 -19.88 1.86 -8.01
CA THR A 212 -19.84 0.72 -7.09
C THR A 212 -20.92 -0.34 -7.34
N GLU A 213 -21.87 -0.10 -8.25
CA GLU A 213 -22.98 -1.02 -8.55
C GLU A 213 -22.48 -2.43 -8.88
N ASN A 214 -21.48 -2.54 -9.77
CA ASN A 214 -20.90 -3.81 -10.19
C ASN A 214 -20.11 -4.53 -9.08
N PHE A 215 -19.78 -3.86 -7.97
CA PHE A 215 -19.11 -4.49 -6.83
C PHE A 215 -20.10 -5.24 -5.94
N GLY A 216 -21.33 -4.72 -5.81
CA GLY A 216 -22.37 -5.25 -4.93
C GLY A 216 -22.37 -4.58 -3.55
N TYR A 217 -23.51 -4.02 -3.17
CA TYR A 217 -23.63 -3.17 -1.98
C TYR A 217 -23.63 -3.89 -0.64
N ASN A 218 -23.85 -5.21 -0.61
CA ASN A 218 -23.85 -5.98 0.64
C ASN A 218 -22.52 -5.87 1.40
N ASN A 219 -21.43 -5.71 0.64
CA ASN A 219 -20.05 -5.64 1.13
C ASN A 219 -19.48 -4.22 1.14
N ILE A 220 -20.31 -3.20 0.97
CA ILE A 220 -19.89 -1.79 1.00
C ILE A 220 -20.49 -1.09 2.22
N LEU A 221 -19.66 -0.31 2.90
CA LEU A 221 -20.06 0.76 3.80
C LEU A 221 -19.60 2.08 3.19
N PHE A 222 -20.50 3.03 2.99
CA PHE A 222 -20.12 4.41 2.70
C PHE A 222 -19.88 5.16 4.02
N SER A 223 -18.87 6.00 4.07
CA SER A 223 -18.59 6.82 5.25
C SER A 223 -18.17 8.24 4.85
N SER A 224 -18.39 9.23 5.72
CA SER A 224 -17.89 10.59 5.49
C SER A 224 -17.84 11.38 6.79
N PHE A 225 -16.87 12.30 6.91
CA PHE A 225 -16.88 13.34 7.94
C PHE A 225 -17.90 14.45 7.63
N ASP A 226 -18.32 14.58 6.38
CA ASP A 226 -19.44 15.44 6.00
C ASP A 226 -20.75 14.72 6.26
N ARG A 227 -21.42 15.07 7.35
CA ARG A 227 -22.65 14.37 7.78
C ARG A 227 -23.77 14.52 6.78
N ASP A 228 -23.84 15.66 6.10
CA ASP A 228 -24.87 15.95 5.11
C ASP A 228 -24.77 14.98 3.93
N THR A 229 -23.53 14.60 3.54
CA THR A 229 -23.32 13.54 2.53
C THR A 229 -23.85 12.19 3.00
N ALA A 230 -23.59 11.79 4.25
CA ALA A 230 -24.07 10.51 4.76
C ALA A 230 -25.61 10.48 4.88
N ILE A 231 -26.22 11.59 5.32
CA ILE A 231 -27.67 11.76 5.37
C ILE A 231 -28.26 11.68 3.96
N LEU A 232 -27.69 12.42 2.99
CA LEU A 232 -28.14 12.40 1.60
C LEU A 232 -28.14 10.98 1.02
N ILE A 233 -27.10 10.19 1.27
CA ILE A 233 -27.03 8.79 0.81
C ILE A 233 -28.17 7.97 1.43
N LYS A 234 -28.45 8.15 2.73
CA LYS A 234 -29.53 7.43 3.41
C LYS A 234 -30.91 7.83 2.92
N GLU A 235 -31.13 9.10 2.64
CA GLU A 235 -32.41 9.61 2.13
C GLU A 235 -32.67 9.15 0.70
N LYS A 236 -31.66 9.26 -0.17
CA LYS A 236 -31.79 8.92 -1.59
C LYS A 236 -31.69 7.43 -1.88
N TYR A 237 -30.95 6.69 -1.05
CA TYR A 237 -30.66 5.27 -1.22
C TYR A 237 -30.79 4.50 0.10
N PRO A 238 -32.01 4.36 0.64
CA PRO A 238 -32.25 3.84 2.01
C PRO A 238 -31.73 2.41 2.25
N GLY A 239 -31.60 1.60 1.20
CA GLY A 239 -31.03 0.24 1.27
C GLY A 239 -29.51 0.18 1.43
N LEU A 240 -28.79 1.30 1.24
CA LEU A 240 -27.34 1.32 1.32
C LEU A 240 -26.84 1.57 2.74
N LYS A 241 -25.70 0.96 3.10
CA LYS A 241 -25.02 1.20 4.38
C LYS A 241 -24.20 2.49 4.26
N ALA A 242 -24.51 3.49 5.07
CA ALA A 242 -23.81 4.77 5.09
C ALA A 242 -23.74 5.33 6.53
N ASN A 243 -22.56 5.80 6.96
CA ASN A 243 -22.31 6.29 8.33
C ASN A 243 -21.53 7.61 8.34
N GLY A 244 -21.83 8.48 9.31
CA GLY A 244 -21.00 9.65 9.62
C GLY A 244 -19.77 9.27 10.44
N LEU A 245 -18.62 9.88 10.13
CA LEU A 245 -17.38 9.76 10.89
C LEU A 245 -17.25 10.92 11.88
N TYR A 246 -16.56 10.66 12.99
CA TYR A 246 -16.32 11.62 14.06
C TYR A 246 -14.83 11.61 14.40
N ALA A 247 -14.19 12.77 14.43
CA ALA A 247 -12.84 12.90 14.97
C ALA A 247 -12.94 12.83 16.51
N LYS A 248 -12.48 11.74 17.16
CA LYS A 248 -12.32 11.72 18.63
C LYS A 248 -11.34 12.83 19.04
N TRP A 249 -11.50 13.60 20.13
CA TRP A 249 -12.30 13.47 21.34
C TRP A 249 -13.28 14.65 21.50
N ILE A 250 -14.53 14.39 21.85
CA ILE A 250 -15.35 15.40 22.53
C ILE A 250 -14.85 15.40 23.97
N ASN A 251 -14.23 16.48 24.43
CA ASN A 251 -14.00 16.67 25.86
C ASN A 251 -15.36 17.04 26.48
N PRO A 252 -16.00 16.17 27.28
CA PRO A 252 -17.29 16.45 27.87
C PRO A 252 -17.24 17.66 28.81
N GLU A 253 -16.11 17.89 29.48
CA GLU A 253 -15.89 19.03 30.39
C GLU A 253 -15.90 20.39 29.69
N ARG A 254 -15.86 20.43 28.35
CA ARG A 254 -16.03 21.69 27.59
C ARG A 254 -17.48 22.11 27.41
N TYR A 255 -18.43 21.26 27.82
CA TYR A 255 -19.87 21.42 27.60
C TYR A 255 -20.70 21.17 28.86
N ILE A 256 -20.06 21.02 30.02
CA ILE A 256 -20.69 20.95 31.35
C ILE A 256 -20.31 22.22 32.12
#